data_AF-A0A3B0V0R0-F1
#
_entry.id   AF-A0A3B0V0R0-F1
#
_cell.length_a   1.000
_cell.length_b   1.000
_cell.length_c   1.000
_cell.angle_alpha   90.00
_cell.angle_beta   90.00
_cell.angle_gamma   90.00
#
_symmetry.space_group_name_H-M   'P 1'
#
loop_
_entity.id
_entity.type
_entity.pdbx_description
1 polymer ?
#
loop_
_entity_poly.entity_id
_entity_poly.type
_entity_poly.pdbx_seq_one_letter_code
_entity_poly.pdbx_strand_id
1 'polypeptide(L)'
;MGLNQADLNPILCKNPDYQLEIFANKLSLLQIIDQHHVFVDFQSRALQFRSTAHLNAELLIKAVLGKKKQALKIIDVTAGFGKDSYLLALTGSEITAYESNPLMFALLKDGLHRTEVTNISLYQKNSLAAMPSANCDVIYLDPMYPATKKSAKHNKHMMFLQTCVGQQKAMDEDLFNQALQSNTKKIVIKRPIKAKFVLNKQPTSQITGKTIRFDIYAQ
;
A
#
# COMPACT_ATOMS: atom_id res chain seq x y z
N MET A 1 -18.98 2.82 -9.39
CA MET A 1 -17.55 2.51 -9.13
C MET A 1 -16.57 3.40 -9.90
N GLY A 2 -16.97 4.01 -11.05
CA GLY A 2 -16.10 4.93 -11.80
C GLY A 2 -14.95 4.24 -12.54
N LEU A 3 -15.01 2.91 -12.63
CA LEU A 3 -14.16 2.07 -13.46
C LEU A 3 -15.06 1.48 -14.53
N ASN A 4 -14.66 1.59 -15.79
CA ASN A 4 -15.38 0.94 -16.86
C ASN A 4 -14.94 -0.53 -16.92
N GLN A 5 -15.85 -1.42 -17.27
CA GLN A 5 -15.53 -2.85 -17.45
C GLN A 5 -14.36 -3.03 -18.45
N ALA A 6 -14.23 -2.10 -19.40
CA ALA A 6 -13.11 -1.98 -20.34
C ALA A 6 -11.73 -1.81 -19.67
N ASP A 7 -11.62 -1.18 -18.50
CA ASP A 7 -10.34 -0.97 -17.80
C ASP A 7 -9.85 -2.24 -17.10
N LEU A 8 -10.78 -3.13 -16.73
CA LEU A 8 -10.54 -4.38 -16.01
C LEU A 8 -10.37 -5.56 -16.97
N ASN A 9 -11.03 -5.52 -18.13
CA ASN A 9 -11.03 -6.57 -19.15
C ASN A 9 -9.61 -7.01 -19.57
N PRO A 10 -8.63 -6.13 -19.84
CA PRO A 10 -7.30 -6.58 -20.27
C PRO A 10 -6.55 -7.42 -19.24
N ILE A 11 -6.80 -7.21 -17.94
CA ILE A 11 -6.18 -7.97 -16.85
C ILE A 11 -6.88 -9.32 -16.70
N LEU A 12 -8.22 -9.33 -16.66
CA LEU A 12 -9.00 -10.55 -16.45
C LEU A 12 -9.02 -11.46 -17.69
N CYS A 13 -9.06 -10.91 -18.91
CA CYS A 13 -8.99 -11.72 -20.14
C CYS A 13 -7.68 -12.50 -20.28
N LYS A 14 -6.58 -12.02 -19.70
CA LYS A 14 -5.29 -12.74 -19.69
C LYS A 14 -5.22 -13.82 -18.60
N ASN A 15 -6.21 -13.86 -17.71
CA ASN A 15 -6.22 -14.69 -16.51
C ASN A 15 -7.61 -15.31 -16.29
N PRO A 16 -8.03 -16.28 -17.12
CA PRO A 16 -9.39 -16.79 -17.16
C PRO A 16 -9.83 -17.54 -15.89
N ASP A 17 -8.88 -17.98 -15.06
CA ASP A 17 -9.16 -18.61 -13.76
C ASP A 17 -9.64 -17.62 -12.69
N TYR A 18 -9.72 -16.32 -13.02
CA TYR A 18 -10.09 -15.26 -12.11
C TYR A 18 -11.24 -14.41 -12.66
N GLN A 19 -12.16 -14.04 -11.76
CA GLN A 19 -13.27 -13.15 -12.09
C GLN A 19 -13.51 -12.13 -10.98
N LEU A 20 -14.10 -10.99 -11.33
CA LEU A 20 -14.63 -10.04 -10.36
C LEU A 20 -16.10 -10.31 -10.11
N GLU A 21 -16.49 -10.29 -8.84
CA GLU A 21 -17.88 -10.44 -8.43
C GLU A 21 -18.14 -9.71 -7.11
N ILE A 22 -19.42 -9.62 -6.76
CA ILE A 22 -19.84 -9.17 -5.43
C ILE A 22 -20.07 -10.40 -4.56
N PHE A 23 -19.26 -10.55 -3.52
CA PHE A 23 -19.37 -11.63 -2.54
C PHE A 23 -19.55 -11.04 -1.14
N ALA A 24 -20.61 -11.44 -0.45
CA ALA A 24 -20.95 -10.94 0.89
C ALA A 24 -20.92 -9.39 0.98
N ASN A 25 -21.49 -8.70 -0.01
CA ASN A 25 -21.50 -7.24 -0.15
C ASN A 25 -20.11 -6.58 -0.29
N LYS A 26 -19.12 -7.31 -0.78
CA LYS A 26 -17.77 -6.81 -1.05
C LYS A 26 -17.41 -7.08 -2.50
N LEU A 27 -16.74 -6.11 -3.15
CA LEU A 27 -16.09 -6.39 -4.42
C LEU A 27 -14.94 -7.37 -4.15
N SER A 28 -14.99 -8.51 -4.83
CA SER A 28 -14.05 -9.61 -4.65
C SER A 28 -13.48 -10.06 -5.99
N LEU A 29 -12.20 -10.39 -5.98
CA LEU A 29 -11.55 -11.19 -7.00
C LEU A 29 -11.66 -12.66 -6.60
N LEU A 30 -12.49 -13.43 -7.31
CA LEU A 30 -12.63 -14.86 -7.13
C LEU A 30 -11.58 -15.61 -7.97
N GLN A 31 -10.94 -16.60 -7.38
CA GLN A 31 -10.27 -17.67 -8.11
C GLN A 31 -11.26 -18.83 -8.29
N ILE A 32 -11.52 -19.19 -9.55
CA ILE A 32 -12.65 -20.06 -9.92
C ILE A 32 -12.45 -21.53 -9.50
N ILE A 33 -11.22 -22.03 -9.54
CA ILE A 33 -10.90 -23.45 -9.31
C ILE A 33 -11.01 -23.83 -7.83
N ASP A 34 -10.49 -23.01 -6.92
CA ASP A 34 -10.51 -23.26 -5.47
C ASP A 34 -11.52 -22.40 -4.72
N GLN A 35 -12.32 -21.62 -5.44
CA GLN A 35 -13.39 -20.78 -4.90
C GLN A 35 -12.88 -19.79 -3.84
N HIS A 36 -11.64 -19.31 -4.02
CA HIS A 36 -11.02 -18.39 -3.08
C HIS A 36 -11.31 -16.93 -3.44
N HIS A 37 -11.80 -16.17 -2.46
CA HIS A 37 -12.13 -14.76 -2.59
C HIS A 37 -11.03 -13.86 -2.03
N VAL A 38 -10.59 -12.89 -2.82
CA VAL A 38 -9.71 -11.82 -2.36
C VAL A 38 -10.42 -10.48 -2.45
N PHE A 39 -10.54 -9.81 -1.31
CA PHE A 39 -11.13 -8.49 -1.17
C PHE A 39 -10.38 -7.68 -0.11
N VAL A 40 -10.54 -6.36 -0.12
CA VAL A 40 -9.97 -5.48 0.91
C VAL A 40 -10.91 -5.44 2.10
N ASP A 41 -10.42 -5.84 3.28
CA ASP A 41 -11.22 -5.86 4.50
C ASP A 41 -10.52 -5.18 5.67
N PHE A 42 -10.91 -3.93 5.93
CA PHE A 42 -10.41 -3.13 7.04
C PHE A 42 -11.05 -3.52 8.39
N GLN A 43 -12.14 -4.28 8.39
CA GLN A 43 -12.83 -4.76 9.59
C GLN A 43 -12.34 -6.14 10.04
N SER A 44 -11.36 -6.74 9.35
CA SER A 44 -10.78 -8.01 9.77
C SER A 44 -10.23 -7.93 11.21
N ARG A 45 -10.46 -8.98 12.01
CA ARG A 45 -10.01 -9.06 13.41
C ARG A 45 -8.52 -8.72 13.60
N ALA A 46 -7.69 -9.17 12.65
CA ALA A 46 -6.26 -8.90 12.66
C ALA A 46 -5.95 -7.40 12.51
N LEU A 47 -6.66 -6.68 11.65
CA LEU A 47 -6.47 -5.24 11.50
C LEU A 47 -7.12 -4.45 12.63
N GLN A 48 -8.30 -4.87 13.09
CA GLN A 48 -8.96 -4.26 14.25
C GLN A 48 -8.07 -4.24 15.49
N PHE A 49 -7.39 -5.36 15.79
CA PHE A 49 -6.43 -5.47 16.88
C PHE A 49 -5.29 -4.43 16.78
N ARG A 50 -4.78 -4.20 15.57
CA ARG A 50 -3.76 -3.19 15.28
C ARG A 50 -4.28 -1.76 15.42
N SER A 51 -5.54 -1.52 15.03
CA SER A 51 -6.14 -0.19 14.91
C SER A 51 -6.68 0.44 16.20
N THR A 52 -7.19 -0.35 17.17
CA THR A 52 -7.94 0.19 18.32
C THR A 52 -7.14 0.15 19.63
N ALA A 53 -6.45 -0.96 19.92
CA ALA A 53 -5.70 -1.13 21.17
C ALA A 53 -4.23 -0.69 21.08
N HIS A 54 -3.63 -0.75 19.87
CA HIS A 54 -2.18 -0.69 19.72
C HIS A 54 -1.68 0.21 18.59
N LEU A 55 -2.53 1.10 18.07
CA LEU A 55 -2.18 1.95 16.93
C LEU A 55 -0.88 2.74 17.17
N ASN A 56 -0.75 3.37 18.33
CA ASN A 56 0.44 4.12 18.72
C ASN A 56 1.70 3.26 18.98
N ALA A 57 1.53 1.94 19.13
CA ALA A 57 2.62 1.00 19.31
C ALA A 57 3.18 0.46 17.98
N GLU A 58 2.40 0.55 16.89
CA GLU A 58 2.78 0.14 15.55
C GLU A 58 4.08 0.82 15.10
N LEU A 59 4.98 0.03 14.52
CA LEU A 59 6.27 0.51 14.01
C LEU A 59 6.08 1.51 12.87
N LEU A 60 5.04 1.30 12.04
CA LEU A 60 4.63 2.23 10.98
C LEU A 60 4.33 3.61 11.57
N ILE A 61 3.45 3.66 12.58
CA ILE A 61 3.04 4.92 13.21
C ILE A 61 4.23 5.62 13.87
N LYS A 62 5.12 4.86 14.51
CA LYS A 62 6.37 5.40 15.08
C LYS A 62 7.30 5.99 14.03
N ALA A 63 7.46 5.32 12.88
CA ALA A 63 8.29 5.82 11.79
C ALA A 63 7.70 7.09 11.15
N VAL A 64 6.38 7.10 10.93
CA VAL A 64 5.69 8.16 10.21
C VAL A 64 5.32 9.36 11.08
N LEU A 65 4.98 9.20 12.36
CA LEU A 65 4.64 10.34 13.23
C LEU A 65 5.77 10.74 14.19
N GLY A 66 6.72 9.84 14.44
CA GLY A 66 7.79 10.07 15.41
C GLY A 66 7.26 10.28 16.84
N LYS A 67 8.00 11.08 17.63
CA LYS A 67 7.70 11.30 19.06
C LYS A 67 6.50 12.20 19.31
N LYS A 68 6.27 13.20 18.45
CA LYS A 68 5.22 14.22 18.66
C LYS A 68 3.81 13.69 18.40
N LYS A 69 3.67 12.62 17.60
CA LYS A 69 2.38 11.96 17.30
C LYS A 69 1.27 12.91 16.83
N GLN A 70 1.64 13.97 16.12
CA GLN A 70 0.69 14.91 15.52
C GLN A 70 0.24 14.38 14.15
N ALA A 71 -0.99 14.71 13.76
CA ALA A 71 -1.50 14.43 12.42
C ALA A 71 -0.64 15.11 11.35
N LEU A 72 -0.42 14.43 10.23
CA LEU A 72 0.43 14.87 9.13
C LEU A 72 -0.30 14.77 7.79
N LYS A 73 0.20 15.47 6.78
CA LYS A 73 -0.15 15.22 5.37
C LYS A 73 0.78 14.17 4.81
N ILE A 74 0.24 13.02 4.46
CA ILE A 74 1.02 11.85 4.04
C ILE A 74 0.61 11.46 2.63
N ILE A 75 1.60 11.16 1.80
CA ILE A 75 1.39 10.55 0.49
C ILE A 75 1.85 9.10 0.53
N ASP A 76 0.94 8.17 0.29
CA ASP A 76 1.25 6.76 0.04
C ASP A 76 1.35 6.55 -1.47
N VAL A 77 2.56 6.31 -1.95
CA VAL A 77 2.84 6.19 -3.39
C VAL A 77 2.71 4.76 -3.91
N THR A 78 2.36 3.81 -3.03
CA THR A 78 2.23 2.37 -3.30
C THR A 78 1.07 1.80 -2.49
N ALA A 79 -0.14 2.33 -2.66
CA ALA A 79 -1.25 2.08 -1.74
C ALA A 79 -1.61 0.58 -1.60
N GLY A 80 -1.62 -0.18 -2.69
CA GLY A 80 -1.89 -1.62 -2.68
C GLY A 80 -3.23 -1.94 -2.03
N PHE A 81 -3.23 -2.77 -0.98
CA PHE A 81 -4.44 -3.08 -0.19
C PHE A 81 -4.83 -1.98 0.81
N GLY A 82 -4.09 -0.88 0.85
CA GLY A 82 -4.38 0.29 1.67
C GLY A 82 -4.31 0.08 3.18
N LYS A 83 -3.76 -1.05 3.67
CA LYS A 83 -3.71 -1.36 5.12
C LYS A 83 -2.88 -0.34 5.89
N ASP A 84 -1.74 0.07 5.34
CA ASP A 84 -0.86 1.03 5.99
C ASP A 84 -1.45 2.45 5.88
N SER A 85 -1.97 2.83 4.70
CA SER A 85 -2.79 4.04 4.52
C SER A 85 -3.95 4.14 5.52
N TYR A 86 -4.71 3.06 5.71
CA TYR A 86 -5.82 3.00 6.68
C TYR A 86 -5.33 3.23 8.12
N LEU A 87 -4.27 2.54 8.55
CA LEU A 87 -3.73 2.75 9.90
C LEU A 87 -3.21 4.18 10.10
N LEU A 88 -2.57 4.76 9.09
CA LEU A 88 -2.11 6.14 9.15
C LEU A 88 -3.29 7.11 9.25
N ALA A 89 -4.36 6.88 8.50
CA ALA A 89 -5.57 7.69 8.56
C ALA A 89 -6.22 7.67 9.95
N LEU A 90 -6.21 6.53 10.65
CA LEU A 90 -6.73 6.43 12.02
C LEU A 90 -5.98 7.29 13.05
N THR A 91 -4.80 7.80 12.71
CA THR A 91 -4.08 8.77 13.56
C THR A 91 -4.59 10.21 13.42
N GLY A 92 -5.59 10.42 12.55
CA GLY A 92 -6.07 11.75 12.16
C GLY A 92 -5.26 12.39 11.03
N SER A 93 -4.25 11.69 10.49
CA SER A 93 -3.43 12.18 9.37
C SER A 93 -4.22 12.20 8.05
N GLU A 94 -3.99 13.21 7.21
CA GLU A 94 -4.58 13.29 5.86
C GLU A 94 -3.75 12.44 4.90
N ILE A 95 -4.38 11.48 4.22
CA ILE A 95 -3.69 10.54 3.33
C ILE A 95 -4.09 10.81 1.89
N THR A 96 -3.09 10.99 1.02
CA THR A 96 -3.24 10.89 -0.43
C THR A 96 -2.61 9.58 -0.89
N ALA A 97 -3.43 8.65 -1.36
CA ALA A 97 -3.00 7.31 -1.74
C ALA A 97 -3.07 7.13 -3.27
N TYR A 98 -2.01 6.58 -3.85
CA TYR A 98 -1.92 6.29 -5.28
C TYR A 98 -1.86 4.78 -5.53
N GLU A 99 -2.71 4.31 -6.44
CA GLU A 99 -2.68 2.93 -6.94
C GLU A 99 -2.83 2.96 -8.46
N SER A 100 -1.84 2.46 -9.19
CA SER A 100 -1.84 2.50 -10.65
C SER A 100 -2.58 1.32 -11.27
N ASN A 101 -2.65 0.18 -10.57
CA ASN A 101 -3.32 -1.01 -11.06
C ASN A 101 -4.84 -0.86 -10.93
N PRO A 102 -5.61 -0.91 -12.04
CA PRO A 102 -7.06 -0.68 -12.01
C PRO A 102 -7.80 -1.70 -11.15
N LEU A 103 -7.37 -2.97 -11.14
CA LEU A 103 -7.99 -4.02 -10.34
C LEU A 103 -7.76 -3.79 -8.84
N MET A 104 -6.52 -3.50 -8.44
CA MET A 104 -6.21 -3.20 -7.04
C MET A 104 -6.90 -1.93 -6.57
N PHE A 105 -6.90 -0.88 -7.40
CA PHE A 105 -7.62 0.35 -7.12
C PHE A 105 -9.13 0.09 -6.90
N ALA A 106 -9.75 -0.76 -7.73
CA ALA A 106 -11.16 -1.15 -7.58
C ALA A 106 -11.43 -1.78 -6.21
N LEU A 107 -10.63 -2.79 -5.84
CA LEU A 107 -10.76 -3.53 -4.59
C LEU A 107 -10.52 -2.62 -3.37
N LEU A 108 -9.50 -1.75 -3.43
CA LEU A 108 -9.20 -0.80 -2.38
C LEU A 108 -10.30 0.25 -2.22
N LYS A 109 -10.81 0.79 -3.34
CA LYS A 109 -11.90 1.77 -3.32
C LYS A 109 -13.16 1.18 -2.69
N ASP A 110 -13.55 -0.04 -3.06
CA ASP A 110 -14.65 -0.77 -2.41
C ASP A 110 -14.39 -0.98 -0.91
N GLY A 111 -13.16 -1.38 -0.55
CA GLY A 111 -12.72 -1.50 0.84
C GLY A 111 -12.92 -0.23 1.66
N LEU A 112 -12.46 0.90 1.14
CA LEU A 112 -12.52 2.20 1.81
C LEU A 112 -13.96 2.71 1.94
N HIS A 113 -14.79 2.53 0.91
CA HIS A 113 -16.21 2.90 0.94
C HIS A 113 -17.01 2.20 2.05
N ARG A 114 -16.54 1.04 2.53
CA ARG A 114 -17.16 0.27 3.62
C ARG A 114 -16.63 0.67 5.01
N THR A 115 -15.91 1.78 5.12
CA THR A 115 -15.36 2.30 6.38
C THR A 115 -15.83 3.71 6.65
N GLU A 116 -15.76 4.14 7.92
CA GLU A 116 -16.02 5.52 8.34
C GLU A 116 -14.81 6.45 8.12
N VAL A 117 -13.71 5.96 7.55
CA VAL A 117 -12.48 6.72 7.36
C VAL A 117 -12.62 7.60 6.11
N THR A 118 -12.70 8.91 6.31
CA THR A 118 -12.94 9.89 5.25
C THR A 118 -11.71 10.70 4.85
N ASN A 119 -10.62 10.60 5.61
CA ASN A 119 -9.36 11.31 5.40
C ASN A 119 -8.37 10.58 4.48
N ILE A 120 -8.86 9.70 3.59
CA ILE A 120 -8.08 9.05 2.54
C ILE A 120 -8.61 9.48 1.17
N SER A 121 -7.79 10.20 0.41
CA SER A 121 -8.03 10.51 -1.00
C SER A 121 -7.30 9.51 -1.88
N LEU A 122 -8.03 8.63 -2.56
CA LEU A 122 -7.47 7.57 -3.42
C LEU A 122 -7.50 7.96 -4.90
N TYR A 123 -6.37 7.84 -5.58
CA TYR A 123 -6.22 8.17 -7.00
C TYR A 123 -5.70 6.99 -7.83
N GLN A 124 -6.38 6.71 -8.95
CA GLN A 124 -5.95 5.68 -9.90
C GLN A 124 -4.90 6.25 -10.86
N LYS A 125 -3.66 6.39 -10.41
CA LYS A 125 -2.57 6.99 -11.20
C LYS A 125 -1.23 6.38 -10.81
N ASN A 126 -0.26 6.43 -11.71
CA ASN A 126 1.14 6.23 -11.34
C ASN A 126 1.61 7.41 -10.49
N SER A 127 2.11 7.11 -9.30
CA SER A 127 2.55 8.09 -8.30
C SER A 127 3.80 8.90 -8.71
N LEU A 128 4.62 8.39 -9.64
CA LEU A 128 5.79 9.10 -10.16
C LEU A 128 5.45 10.49 -10.70
N ALA A 129 4.31 10.61 -11.39
CA ALA A 129 3.86 11.88 -11.96
C ALA A 129 3.29 12.86 -10.93
N ALA A 130 2.97 12.38 -9.71
CA ALA A 130 2.28 13.16 -8.70
C ALA A 130 3.18 13.66 -7.55
N MET A 131 4.39 13.11 -7.40
CA MET A 131 5.32 13.48 -6.33
C MET A 131 6.00 14.86 -6.46
N PRO A 132 6.41 15.33 -7.66
CA PRO A 132 7.18 16.60 -7.76
C PRO A 132 6.44 17.83 -7.22
N SER A 133 5.12 17.87 -7.37
CA SER A 133 4.25 18.98 -6.94
C SER A 133 3.59 18.74 -5.58
N ALA A 134 3.92 17.63 -4.91
CA ALA A 134 3.32 17.26 -3.64
C ALA A 134 3.81 18.14 -2.48
N ASN A 135 2.89 18.90 -1.90
CA ASN A 135 3.10 19.55 -0.60
C ASN A 135 2.63 18.62 0.52
N CYS A 136 3.54 17.84 1.10
CA CYS A 136 3.24 16.88 2.16
C CYS A 136 4.34 16.86 3.22
N ASP A 137 4.03 16.36 4.41
CA ASP A 137 5.01 16.17 5.47
C ASP A 137 5.79 14.87 5.29
N VAL A 138 5.14 13.83 4.74
CA VAL A 138 5.72 12.49 4.60
C VAL A 138 5.36 11.87 3.26
N ILE A 139 6.35 11.32 2.57
CA ILE A 139 6.12 10.35 1.50
C ILE A 139 6.39 8.95 2.06
N TYR A 140 5.41 8.06 1.96
CA TYR A 140 5.46 6.67 2.40
C TYR A 140 5.55 5.72 1.21
N LEU A 141 6.51 4.81 1.26
CA LEU A 141 6.76 3.78 0.25
C LEU A 141 6.72 2.39 0.92
N ASP A 142 5.88 1.51 0.42
CA ASP A 142 5.91 0.06 0.68
C ASP A 142 6.01 -0.67 -0.66
N PRO A 143 7.18 -0.62 -1.33
CA PRO A 143 7.34 -1.32 -2.57
C PRO A 143 7.13 -2.81 -2.33
N MET A 144 6.22 -3.42 -3.09
CA MET A 144 5.99 -4.86 -2.97
C MET A 144 7.28 -5.62 -3.28
N TYR A 145 7.84 -6.26 -2.27
CA TYR A 145 8.99 -7.14 -2.46
C TYR A 145 8.60 -8.36 -3.29
N PRO A 146 9.51 -8.85 -4.15
CA PRO A 146 9.28 -10.10 -4.85
C PRO A 146 9.02 -11.20 -3.83
N ALA A 147 7.90 -11.92 -4.00
CA ALA A 147 7.61 -13.10 -3.22
C ALA A 147 8.77 -14.09 -3.33
N THR A 148 9.26 -14.56 -2.18
CA THR A 148 10.23 -15.66 -2.17
C THR A 148 9.51 -16.98 -2.49
N LYS A 149 10.24 -17.98 -3.00
CA LYS A 149 9.67 -19.33 -3.27
C LYS A 149 8.95 -19.94 -2.06
N LYS A 150 9.31 -19.56 -0.82
CA LYS A 150 8.64 -20.00 0.41
C LYS A 150 7.28 -19.32 0.66
N SER A 151 7.10 -18.04 0.30
CA SER A 151 5.82 -17.34 0.45
C SER A 151 4.80 -17.72 -0.63
N ALA A 152 5.27 -18.13 -1.81
CA ALA A 152 4.44 -18.62 -2.92
C ALA A 152 3.62 -19.87 -2.58
N LYS A 153 4.11 -20.72 -1.67
CA LYS A 153 3.45 -21.99 -1.29
C LYS A 153 2.27 -21.80 -0.34
N HIS A 154 2.19 -20.67 0.36
CA HIS A 154 1.22 -20.44 1.43
C HIS A 154 0.11 -19.43 1.07
N ASN A 155 0.21 -18.71 -0.05
CA ASN A 155 -0.84 -17.78 -0.47
C ASN A 155 -0.81 -17.51 -2.00
N LYS A 156 -1.21 -18.53 -2.78
CA LYS A 156 -1.19 -18.48 -4.25
C LYS A 156 -2.02 -17.32 -4.84
N HIS A 157 -3.11 -16.93 -4.18
CA HIS A 157 -3.98 -15.82 -4.62
C HIS A 157 -3.36 -14.45 -4.42
N MET A 158 -2.67 -14.25 -3.30
CA MET A 158 -1.85 -13.06 -3.11
C MET A 158 -0.71 -12.97 -4.13
N MET A 159 -0.16 -14.12 -4.54
CA MET A 159 0.84 -14.17 -5.62
C MET A 159 0.25 -13.78 -6.98
N PHE A 160 -1.01 -14.15 -7.27
CA PHE A 160 -1.69 -13.69 -8.47
C PHE A 160 -1.89 -12.19 -8.50
N LEU A 161 -2.37 -11.60 -7.40
CA LEU A 161 -2.48 -10.15 -7.31
C LEU A 161 -1.11 -9.47 -7.45
N GLN A 162 -0.06 -10.02 -6.84
CA GLN A 162 1.30 -9.54 -7.05
C GLN A 162 1.79 -9.68 -8.50
N THR A 163 1.35 -10.72 -9.21
CA THR A 163 1.69 -10.96 -10.62
C THR A 163 0.93 -9.98 -11.53
N CYS A 164 -0.35 -9.72 -11.24
CA CYS A 164 -1.19 -8.77 -11.97
C CYS A 164 -0.80 -7.31 -11.75
N VAL A 165 -0.33 -6.97 -10.54
CA VAL A 165 0.21 -5.65 -10.23
C VAL A 165 1.57 -5.41 -10.91
N GLY A 166 2.24 -6.49 -11.33
CA GLY A 166 3.51 -6.42 -12.05
C GLY A 166 4.71 -6.20 -11.11
N GLN A 167 5.84 -6.83 -11.45
CA GLN A 167 7.10 -6.58 -10.77
C GLN A 167 7.80 -5.40 -11.45
N GLN A 168 8.14 -4.35 -10.70
CA GLN A 168 9.04 -3.33 -11.21
C GLN A 168 10.08 -2.98 -10.15
N LYS A 169 11.18 -3.73 -10.11
CA LYS A 169 12.35 -3.40 -9.30
C LYS A 169 12.89 -1.99 -9.60
N ALA A 170 12.77 -1.53 -10.84
CA ALA A 170 13.11 -0.18 -11.26
C ALA A 170 12.21 0.88 -10.60
N MET A 171 10.95 0.52 -10.30
CA MET A 171 9.99 1.43 -9.69
C MET A 171 10.43 1.85 -8.27
N ASP A 172 11.08 0.99 -7.49
CA ASP A 172 11.59 1.36 -6.16
C ASP A 172 12.60 2.52 -6.22
N GLU A 173 13.54 2.45 -7.18
CA GLU A 173 14.60 3.43 -7.35
C GLU A 173 14.05 4.73 -7.96
N ASP A 174 13.16 4.63 -8.94
CA ASP A 174 12.50 5.78 -9.54
C ASP A 174 11.60 6.50 -8.54
N LEU A 175 10.81 5.76 -7.75
CA LEU A 175 9.98 6.33 -6.69
C LEU A 175 10.83 7.04 -5.65
N PHE A 176 11.95 6.43 -5.25
CA PHE A 176 12.85 7.03 -4.28
C PHE A 176 13.53 8.29 -4.82
N ASN A 177 14.02 8.27 -6.06
CA ASN A 177 14.60 9.44 -6.71
C ASN A 177 13.59 10.59 -6.84
N GLN A 178 12.35 10.29 -7.23
CA GLN A 178 11.28 11.29 -7.30
C GLN A 178 10.91 11.83 -5.91
N ALA A 179 10.83 10.97 -4.90
CA ALA A 179 10.58 11.39 -3.54
C ALA A 179 11.71 12.31 -3.01
N LEU A 180 12.97 12.03 -3.36
CA LEU A 180 14.12 12.89 -3.03
C LEU A 180 14.07 14.27 -3.69
N GLN A 181 13.36 14.42 -4.82
CA GLN A 181 13.19 15.70 -5.51
C GLN A 181 11.97 16.50 -5.02
N SER A 182 11.10 15.89 -4.21
CA SER A 182 9.94 16.56 -3.63
C SER A 182 10.32 17.47 -2.45
N ASN A 183 9.44 18.41 -2.07
CA ASN A 183 9.62 19.27 -0.88
C ASN A 183 9.14 18.60 0.42
N THR A 184 9.10 17.27 0.48
CA THR A 184 8.64 16.56 1.69
C THR A 184 9.63 16.70 2.83
N LYS A 185 9.16 16.72 4.07
CA LYS A 185 10.06 16.77 5.25
C LYS A 185 10.77 15.44 5.50
N LYS A 186 10.14 14.33 5.11
CA LYS A 186 10.73 13.01 5.24
C LYS A 186 10.14 11.97 4.30
N ILE A 187 10.95 10.99 4.00
CA ILE A 187 10.59 9.80 3.22
C ILE A 187 10.71 8.59 4.14
N VAL A 188 9.67 7.76 4.18
CA VAL A 188 9.63 6.53 4.98
C VAL A 188 9.43 5.34 4.06
N ILE A 189 10.37 4.40 4.08
CA ILE A 189 10.35 3.21 3.23
C ILE A 189 10.27 1.95 4.09
N LYS A 190 9.21 1.16 3.92
CA LYS A 190 9.08 -0.16 4.55
C LYS A 190 9.92 -1.19 3.82
N ARG A 191 10.72 -1.98 4.54
CA ARG A 191 11.61 -2.99 3.97
C ARG A 191 11.69 -4.26 4.84
N PRO A 192 11.95 -5.45 4.28
CA PRO A 192 12.40 -6.61 5.02
C PRO A 192 13.73 -6.32 5.71
N ILE A 193 13.94 -6.87 6.90
CA ILE A 193 15.11 -6.56 7.73
C ILE A 193 16.46 -6.83 7.04
N LYS A 194 16.51 -7.79 6.11
CA LYS A 194 17.72 -8.18 5.35
C LYS A 194 17.85 -7.50 3.99
N ALA A 195 16.88 -6.70 3.57
CA ALA A 195 16.92 -6.06 2.26
C ALA A 195 17.96 -4.93 2.25
N LYS A 196 18.70 -4.74 1.15
CA LYS A 196 19.62 -3.60 0.98
C LYS A 196 18.87 -2.27 1.04
N PHE A 197 19.56 -1.18 1.33
CA PHE A 197 19.00 0.17 1.20
C PHE A 197 18.75 0.51 -0.26
N VAL A 198 17.73 1.33 -0.53
CA VAL A 198 17.43 1.80 -1.89
C VAL A 198 18.61 2.65 -2.37
N LEU A 199 19.11 2.37 -3.58
CA LEU A 199 20.31 2.99 -4.15
C LEU A 199 21.57 2.92 -3.24
N ASN A 200 21.62 1.95 -2.32
CA ASN A 200 22.65 1.86 -1.27
C ASN A 200 22.79 3.12 -0.40
N LYS A 201 21.79 4.01 -0.38
CA LYS A 201 21.80 5.24 0.42
C LYS A 201 21.37 4.95 1.86
N GLN A 202 22.24 5.25 2.81
CA GLN A 202 21.96 5.03 4.23
C GLN A 202 20.82 5.96 4.71
N PRO A 203 19.80 5.45 5.42
CA PRO A 203 18.76 6.28 5.99
C PRO A 203 19.28 7.09 7.19
N THR A 204 18.68 8.26 7.43
CA THR A 204 18.96 9.11 8.59
C THR A 204 18.70 8.38 9.91
N SER A 205 17.63 7.57 9.93
CA SER A 205 17.31 6.70 11.07
C SER A 205 16.47 5.51 10.62
N GLN A 206 16.28 4.53 11.51
CA GLN A 206 15.50 3.34 11.23
C GLN A 206 14.61 2.97 12.42
N ILE A 207 13.44 2.42 12.13
CA ILE A 207 12.59 1.75 13.11
C ILE A 207 12.52 0.27 12.73
N THR A 208 13.14 -0.59 13.54
CA THR A 208 13.33 -2.01 13.22
C THR A 208 12.43 -2.90 14.07
N GLY A 209 11.73 -3.83 13.41
CA GLY A 209 10.96 -4.91 14.04
C GLY A 209 11.62 -6.27 13.86
N LYS A 210 10.85 -7.35 14.03
CA LYS A 210 11.35 -8.73 13.90
C LYS A 210 11.60 -9.14 12.44
N THR A 211 10.71 -8.74 11.53
CA THR A 211 10.73 -9.19 10.12
C THR A 211 10.87 -8.04 9.13
N ILE A 212 10.37 -6.87 9.51
CA ILE A 212 10.40 -5.63 8.74
C ILE A 212 11.14 -4.54 9.49
N ARG A 213 11.56 -3.52 8.76
CA ARG A 213 12.06 -2.25 9.27
C ARG A 213 11.51 -1.10 8.41
N PHE A 214 11.59 0.11 8.95
CA PHE A 214 11.28 1.34 8.23
C PHE A 214 12.56 2.17 8.15
N ASP A 215 13.01 2.42 6.92
CA ASP A 215 14.14 3.29 6.61
C ASP A 215 13.60 4.73 6.49
N ILE A 216 14.14 5.67 7.27
CA ILE A 216 13.67 7.05 7.36
C ILE A 216 14.76 7.98 6.81
N TYR A 217 14.42 8.72 5.76
CA TYR A 217 15.27 9.74 5.15
C TYR A 217 14.67 11.11 5.44
N ALA A 218 15.32 11.89 6.31
CA ALA A 218 14.98 13.29 6.48
C ALA A 218 15.51 14.08 5.27
N GLN A 219 14.73 15.05 4.80
CA GLN A 219 15.18 16.02 3.80
C GLN A 219 15.72 17.29 4.46
#